data_AF-A0A1W9QK34-F1
#
_entry.id   AF-A0A1W9QK34-F1
#
_cell.length_a   1.000
_cell.length_b   1.000
_cell.length_c   1.000
_cell.angle_alpha   90.00
_cell.angle_beta   90.00
_cell.angle_gamma   90.00
#
_symmetry.space_group_name_H-M   'P 1'
#
loop_
_entity.id
_entity.type
_entity.pdbx_description
1 polymer ?
#
loop_
_entity_poly.entity_id
_entity_poly.type
_entity_poly.pdbx_seq_one_letter_code
_entity_poly.pdbx_strand_id
1 'polypeptide(L)'
;MRLVLDEIFGKENIKNEIIWYYKNGGGRSTTWFNRKHDTIFWFSKNQNEYIYNGKDAGEKRNLDEGTFSGYFKTDEDGRRYQEVRANGKIYKYYTDELKNADDVWDIGIISQRDLTERVDYPTQKPEKLLERIIKASSNEGDLVADFFCGSGTT
;
A
#
# COMPACT_ATOMS: atom_id res chain seq x y z
N MET A 1 16.18 -1.76 13.93
CA MET A 1 15.56 -2.73 13.01
C MET A 1 16.03 -2.52 11.57
N ARG A 2 15.87 -1.33 10.98
CA ARG A 2 16.38 -1.03 9.63
C ARG A 2 17.86 -1.40 9.40
N LEU A 3 18.76 -1.02 10.32
CA LEU A 3 20.19 -1.34 10.19
C LEU A 3 20.50 -2.84 10.06
N VAL A 4 19.71 -3.70 10.70
CA VAL A 4 19.87 -5.16 10.61
C VAL A 4 19.44 -5.65 9.23
N LEU A 5 18.36 -5.09 8.68
CA LEU A 5 17.90 -5.44 7.33
C LEU A 5 18.88 -4.91 6.27
N ASP A 6 19.44 -3.72 6.46
CA ASP A 6 20.47 -3.16 5.59
C ASP A 6 21.74 -4.05 5.59
N GLU A 7 22.10 -4.66 6.72
CA GLU A 7 23.23 -5.59 6.83
C GLU A 7 22.95 -6.93 6.11
N ILE A 8 21.73 -7.46 6.22
CA ILE A 8 21.35 -8.75 5.63
C ILE A 8 21.13 -8.63 4.12
N PHE A 9 20.41 -7.60 3.68
CA PHE A 9 19.96 -7.46 2.30
C PHE A 9 20.79 -6.47 1.48
N GLY A 10 21.63 -5.65 2.12
CA GLY A 10 22.31 -4.53 1.46
C GLY A 10 21.44 -3.27 1.53
N LYS A 11 22.05 -2.16 1.94
CA LYS A 11 21.37 -0.86 2.06
C LYS A 11 20.80 -0.37 0.72
N GLU A 12 21.46 -0.75 -0.37
CA GLU A 12 21.13 -0.40 -1.74
C GLU A 12 19.94 -1.21 -2.31
N ASN A 13 19.51 -2.25 -1.59
CA ASN A 13 18.44 -3.15 -2.00
C ASN A 13 17.06 -2.79 -1.42
N ILE A 14 16.99 -1.74 -0.59
CA ILE A 14 15.71 -1.16 -0.18
C ILE A 14 14.99 -0.55 -1.39
N LYS A 15 13.69 -0.82 -1.52
CA LYS A 15 12.82 -0.25 -2.56
C LYS A 15 11.96 0.85 -2.01
N ASN A 16 11.40 0.65 -0.82
CA ASN A 16 10.51 1.62 -0.23
C ASN A 16 10.41 1.50 1.30
N GLU A 17 10.07 2.62 1.92
CA GLU A 17 9.69 2.73 3.33
C GLU A 17 8.20 3.08 3.38
N ILE A 18 7.36 2.06 3.47
CA ILE A 18 5.92 2.22 3.38
C ILE A 18 5.37 2.55 4.77
N ILE A 19 4.60 3.61 4.87
CA ILE A 19 3.93 4.02 6.10
C ILE A 19 2.53 3.41 6.12
N TRP A 20 2.33 2.42 6.98
CA TRP A 20 1.01 1.88 7.26
C TRP A 20 0.33 2.71 8.34
N TYR A 21 -0.54 3.63 7.92
CA TYR A 21 -1.32 4.49 8.80
C TYR A 21 -2.67 3.86 9.13
N TYR A 22 -3.09 4.00 10.39
CA TYR A 22 -4.38 3.53 10.87
C TYR A 22 -5.08 4.59 11.72
N LYS A 23 -6.33 4.88 11.35
CA LYS A 23 -7.19 5.83 12.10
C LYS A 23 -7.65 5.25 13.43
N ASN A 24 -7.97 3.96 13.41
CA ASN A 24 -8.54 3.23 14.54
C ASN A 24 -7.38 2.66 15.38
N GLY A 25 -7.35 2.95 16.68
CA GLY A 25 -6.27 2.54 17.59
C GLY A 25 -5.26 3.65 17.91
N GLY A 26 -4.69 3.63 19.11
CA GLY A 26 -3.73 4.65 19.56
C GLY A 26 -3.97 5.10 21.00
N GLY A 27 -2.89 5.54 21.65
CA GLY A 27 -2.92 6.05 23.02
C GLY A 27 -3.50 7.46 23.11
N ARG A 28 -3.81 7.89 24.34
CA ARG A 28 -4.14 9.28 24.68
C ARG A 28 -2.91 9.94 25.31
N SER A 29 -1.85 10.09 24.52
CA SER A 29 -0.66 10.79 25.01
C SER A 29 -0.95 12.28 25.14
N THR A 30 -0.47 12.89 26.22
CA THR A 30 -0.51 14.33 26.47
C THR A 30 0.85 15.00 26.29
N THR A 31 1.90 14.20 26.12
CA THR A 31 3.30 14.64 26.15
C THR A 31 4.03 14.42 24.83
N TRP A 32 3.48 13.63 23.90
CA TRP A 32 4.04 13.40 22.57
C TRP A 32 2.93 13.09 21.55
N PHE A 33 3.25 13.17 20.26
CA PHE A 33 2.32 12.82 19.19
C PHE A 33 1.91 11.35 19.25
N ASN A 34 0.61 11.09 19.14
CA ASN A 34 0.10 9.72 19.16
C ASN A 34 0.68 8.92 18.00
N ARG A 35 1.27 7.76 18.32
CA ARG A 35 1.76 6.81 17.33
C ARG A 35 0.55 6.19 16.62
N LYS A 36 0.46 6.42 15.30
CA LYS A 36 -0.67 6.07 14.43
C LYS A 36 -0.24 5.36 13.15
N HIS A 37 1.01 4.93 13.10
CA HIS A 37 1.53 4.19 11.97
C HIS A 37 2.58 3.18 12.41
N ASP A 38 2.71 2.15 11.59
CA ASP A 38 3.87 1.28 11.54
C ASP A 38 4.60 1.50 10.20
N THR A 39 5.88 1.15 10.16
CA THR A 39 6.70 1.23 8.94
C THR A 39 6.94 -0.17 8.40
N ILE A 40 6.64 -0.37 7.13
CA ILE A 40 6.91 -1.59 6.38
C ILE A 40 8.09 -1.31 5.46
N PHE A 41 9.17 -2.07 5.65
CA PHE A 41 10.34 -1.97 4.79
C PHE A 41 10.24 -2.98 3.65
N TRP A 42 10.27 -2.49 2.42
CA TRP A 42 10.29 -3.34 1.24
C TRP A 42 11.71 -3.42 0.68
N PHE A 43 12.26 -4.64 0.66
CA PHE A 43 13.57 -4.96 0.11
C PHE A 43 13.43 -5.95 -1.07
N SER A 44 14.36 -5.88 -2.01
CA SER A 44 14.54 -6.94 -3.02
C SER A 44 15.92 -7.59 -2.86
N LYS A 45 16.08 -8.81 -3.36
CA LYS A 45 17.40 -9.47 -3.39
C LYS A 45 18.34 -8.83 -4.42
N ASN A 46 17.79 -8.45 -5.58
CA ASN A 46 18.52 -7.86 -6.70
C ASN A 46 17.95 -6.46 -6.99
N GLN A 47 18.82 -5.48 -7.24
CA GLN A 47 18.37 -4.10 -7.45
C GLN A 47 17.44 -3.92 -8.65
N ASN A 48 17.72 -4.64 -9.73
CA ASN A 48 17.09 -4.46 -11.03
C ASN A 48 16.11 -5.58 -11.40
N GLU A 49 15.96 -6.58 -10.52
CA GLU A 49 15.14 -7.77 -10.77
C GLU A 49 14.28 -8.04 -9.55
N TYR A 50 13.03 -7.58 -9.61
CA TYR A 50 12.00 -7.80 -8.61
C TYR A 50 10.62 -7.68 -9.26
N ILE A 51 9.63 -8.34 -8.66
CA ILE A 51 8.24 -8.26 -9.10
C ILE A 51 7.62 -7.02 -8.47
N TYR A 52 6.97 -6.21 -9.31
CA TYR A 52 6.14 -5.10 -8.87
C TYR A 52 4.90 -4.93 -9.74
N ASN A 53 3.78 -5.46 -9.26
CA ASN A 53 2.48 -5.40 -9.91
C ASN A 53 1.67 -4.22 -9.35
N GLY A 54 2.17 -3.00 -9.57
CA GLY A 54 1.63 -1.79 -8.96
C GLY A 54 0.13 -1.53 -9.23
N LYS A 55 -0.38 -2.01 -10.37
CA LYS A 55 -1.81 -1.88 -10.73
C LYS A 55 -2.71 -2.85 -9.95
N ASP A 56 -2.22 -4.04 -9.64
CA ASP A 56 -2.98 -5.09 -8.93
C ASP A 56 -3.13 -4.76 -7.44
N ALA A 57 -2.18 -4.02 -6.90
CA ALA A 57 -2.22 -3.38 -5.60
C ALA A 57 -2.75 -1.93 -5.65
N GLY A 58 -3.31 -1.51 -6.78
CA GLY A 58 -3.70 -0.13 -7.04
C GLY A 58 -4.88 0.34 -6.20
N GLU A 59 -4.96 1.65 -6.01
CA GLU A 59 -6.05 2.32 -5.31
C GLU A 59 -6.92 3.10 -6.29
N LYS A 60 -8.21 3.20 -5.96
CA LYS A 60 -9.11 4.11 -6.67
C LYS A 60 -8.60 5.53 -6.45
N ARG A 61 -8.54 6.29 -7.53
CA ARG A 61 -8.17 7.69 -7.44
C ARG A 61 -9.27 8.45 -6.70
N ASN A 62 -8.91 9.18 -5.64
CA ASN A 62 -9.83 10.13 -5.03
C ASN A 62 -10.08 11.26 -6.03
N LEU A 63 -11.32 11.35 -6.50
CA LEU A 63 -11.76 12.34 -7.49
C LEU A 63 -12.30 13.62 -6.83
N ASP A 64 -12.22 13.75 -5.51
CA ASP A 64 -12.82 14.87 -4.77
C ASP A 64 -12.02 16.18 -4.84
N GLU A 65 -12.68 17.14 -5.49
CA GLU A 65 -12.76 18.61 -5.41
C GLU A 65 -11.52 19.52 -5.23
N GLY A 66 -10.38 19.08 -4.71
CA GLY A 66 -9.25 19.99 -4.42
C GLY A 66 -8.19 20.09 -5.51
N THR A 67 -7.82 18.96 -6.11
CA THR A 67 -6.73 18.85 -7.11
C THR A 67 -7.24 18.45 -8.49
N PHE A 68 -8.47 17.95 -8.56
CA PHE A 68 -9.11 17.32 -9.72
C PHE A 68 -10.37 18.06 -10.19
N SER A 69 -10.48 19.37 -9.90
CA SER A 69 -11.62 20.17 -10.32
C SER A 69 -11.69 20.32 -11.85
N GLY A 70 -12.57 19.54 -12.48
CA GLY A 70 -13.56 20.12 -13.39
C GLY A 70 -13.62 19.62 -14.84
N TYR A 71 -12.55 19.12 -15.46
CA TYR A 71 -12.59 18.77 -16.90
C TYR A 71 -12.25 17.31 -17.17
N PHE A 72 -13.28 16.46 -17.06
CA PHE A 72 -13.25 15.12 -17.62
C PHE A 72 -13.60 15.19 -19.10
N LYS A 73 -12.80 14.51 -19.92
CA LYS A 73 -13.11 14.23 -21.32
C LYS A 73 -13.65 12.81 -21.41
N THR A 74 -14.44 12.55 -22.45
CA THR A 74 -14.91 11.21 -22.79
C THR A 74 -14.27 10.83 -24.12
N ASP A 75 -13.75 9.61 -24.22
CA ASP A 75 -13.25 9.09 -25.49
C ASP A 75 -14.40 8.53 -26.36
N GLU A 76 -14.05 8.03 -27.55
CA GLU A 76 -15.00 7.48 -28.52
C GLU A 76 -15.73 6.23 -27.98
N ASP A 77 -15.13 5.52 -27.02
CA ASP A 77 -15.67 4.33 -26.37
C ASP A 77 -16.52 4.66 -25.12
N GLY A 78 -16.71 5.94 -24.79
CA GLY A 78 -17.49 6.37 -23.64
C GLY A 78 -16.73 6.37 -22.30
N ARG A 79 -15.43 6.10 -22.28
CA ARG A 79 -14.62 6.09 -21.06
C ARG A 79 -14.22 7.51 -20.67
N ARG A 80 -14.36 7.82 -19.38
CA ARG A 80 -14.03 9.14 -18.83
C ARG A 80 -12.58 9.20 -18.41
N TYR A 81 -11.86 10.22 -18.89
CA TYR A 81 -10.45 10.46 -18.57
C TYR A 81 -10.15 11.93 -18.32
N GLN A 82 -9.02 12.19 -17.66
CA GLN A 82 -8.46 13.52 -17.46
C GLN A 82 -7.11 13.64 -18.17
N GLU A 83 -6.88 14.77 -18.79
CA GLU A 83 -5.60 15.11 -19.42
C GLU A 83 -4.78 15.99 -18.47
N VAL A 84 -3.60 15.53 -18.07
CA VAL A 84 -2.66 16.31 -17.26
C VAL A 84 -1.42 16.59 -18.08
N ARG A 85 -0.99 17.85 -18.10
CA ARG A 85 0.24 18.28 -18.77
C ARG A 85 1.32 18.49 -17.73
N ALA A 86 2.38 17.70 -17.80
CA ALA A 86 3.53 17.82 -16.91
C ALA A 86 4.81 17.66 -17.74
N ASN A 87 5.77 18.57 -17.57
CA ASN A 87 7.07 18.55 -18.25
C ASN A 87 6.96 18.39 -19.78
N GLY A 88 6.00 19.09 -20.41
CA GLY A 88 5.76 19.02 -21.86
C GLY A 88 5.14 17.71 -22.36
N LYS A 89 4.89 16.73 -21.48
CA LYS A 89 4.19 15.48 -21.80
C LYS A 89 2.73 15.57 -21.39
N ILE A 90 1.89 14.91 -22.17
CA ILE A 90 0.46 14.80 -21.94
C ILE A 90 0.18 13.40 -21.40
N TYR A 91 -0.41 13.32 -20.20
CA TYR A 91 -0.84 12.08 -19.57
C TYR A 91 -2.35 12.01 -19.55
N LYS A 92 -2.92 10.90 -20.05
CA LYS A 92 -4.34 10.59 -19.90
C LYS A 92 -4.52 9.66 -18.72
N TYR A 93 -5.39 10.03 -17.80
CA TYR A 93 -5.73 9.21 -16.65
C TYR A 93 -7.21 8.88 -16.71
N TYR A 94 -7.51 7.61 -16.92
CA TYR A 94 -8.88 7.14 -16.95
C TYR A 94 -9.44 6.97 -15.53
N THR A 95 -10.72 7.25 -15.38
CA THR A 95 -11.43 7.18 -14.09
C THR A 95 -11.74 5.75 -13.66
N ASP A 96 -11.76 4.81 -14.60
CA ASP A 96 -11.95 3.38 -14.36
C ASP A 96 -10.62 2.65 -14.08
N GLU A 97 -9.48 3.30 -14.31
CA GLU A 97 -8.16 2.73 -14.04
C GLU A 97 -7.70 3.00 -12.61
N LEU A 98 -7.12 1.98 -11.97
CA LEU A 98 -6.50 2.11 -10.67
C LEU A 98 -5.16 2.85 -10.80
N LYS A 99 -4.91 3.77 -9.87
CA LYS A 99 -3.59 4.37 -9.69
C LYS A 99 -2.74 3.39 -8.88
N ASN A 100 -1.45 3.29 -9.17
CA ASN A 100 -0.52 2.65 -8.25
C ASN A 100 -0.68 3.24 -6.84
N ALA A 101 -0.70 2.37 -5.83
CA ALA A 101 -0.74 2.81 -4.44
C ALA A 101 0.48 3.70 -4.14
N ASP A 102 0.26 4.76 -3.37
CA ASP A 102 1.35 5.57 -2.82
C ASP A 102 2.06 4.79 -1.70
N ASP A 103 3.10 5.38 -1.10
CA ASP A 103 3.87 4.79 0.01
C ASP A 103 3.24 5.03 1.38
N VAL A 104 2.10 5.73 1.47
CA VAL A 104 1.33 5.92 2.70
C VAL A 104 -0.02 5.22 2.56
N TRP A 105 -0.21 4.13 3.30
CA TRP A 105 -1.39 3.27 3.22
C TRP A 105 -2.33 3.52 4.38
N ASP A 106 -3.55 3.98 4.08
CA ASP A 106 -4.64 4.12 5.05
C ASP A 106 -5.43 2.81 5.14
N ILE A 107 -4.94 1.88 5.97
CA ILE A 107 -5.56 0.58 6.22
C ILE A 107 -5.78 0.46 7.73
N GLY A 108 -7.01 0.26 8.17
CA GLY A 108 -7.32 0.11 9.60
C GLY A 108 -6.72 -1.16 10.20
N ILE A 109 -6.36 -1.12 11.49
CA ILE A 109 -6.07 -2.34 12.26
C ILE A 109 -7.37 -3.09 12.59
N ILE A 110 -7.24 -4.37 12.88
CA ILE A 110 -8.36 -5.22 13.33
C ILE A 110 -8.87 -4.73 14.68
N SER A 111 -10.17 -4.47 14.75
CA SER A 111 -10.86 -4.12 16.00
C SER A 111 -11.07 -5.35 16.88
N GLN A 112 -11.12 -5.16 18.21
CA GLN A 112 -11.54 -6.24 19.12
C GLN A 112 -12.97 -6.74 18.84
N ARG A 113 -13.79 -5.92 18.19
CA ARG A 113 -15.17 -6.26 17.82
C ARG A 113 -15.29 -6.76 16.38
N ASP A 114 -14.18 -6.92 15.68
CA ASP A 114 -14.21 -7.51 14.34
C ASP A 114 -14.60 -8.98 14.46
N LEU A 115 -15.65 -9.38 13.76
CA LEU A 115 -16.17 -10.75 13.73
C LEU A 115 -15.90 -11.43 12.38
N THR A 116 -15.24 -10.74 11.44
CA THR A 116 -15.02 -11.22 10.08
C THR A 116 -13.69 -11.92 9.93
N GLU A 117 -12.58 -11.29 10.35
CA GLU A 117 -11.23 -11.85 10.19
C GLU A 117 -10.55 -12.19 11.52
N ARG A 118 -11.07 -11.72 12.66
CA ARG A 118 -10.40 -11.86 13.96
C ARG A 118 -10.34 -13.32 14.44
N VAL A 119 -9.14 -13.77 14.81
CA VAL A 119 -8.88 -15.11 15.41
C VAL A 119 -8.30 -15.03 16.83
N ASP A 120 -8.55 -13.91 17.52
CA ASP A 120 -8.07 -13.62 18.88
C ASP A 120 -6.55 -13.59 19.09
N TYR A 121 -5.78 -13.43 18.01
CA TYR A 121 -4.35 -13.17 18.12
C TYR A 121 -4.08 -11.68 18.43
N PRO A 122 -3.22 -11.34 19.42
CA PRO A 122 -3.09 -9.97 19.91
C PRO A 122 -2.60 -8.93 18.88
N THR A 123 -1.74 -9.34 17.95
CA THR A 123 -1.08 -8.45 16.97
C THR A 123 -1.42 -8.80 15.52
N GLN A 124 -2.59 -9.43 15.33
CA GLN A 124 -3.09 -9.86 14.02
C GLN A 124 -3.08 -8.70 13.02
N LYS A 125 -2.57 -8.98 11.82
CA LYS A 125 -2.59 -8.03 10.70
C LYS A 125 -3.88 -8.21 9.90
N PRO A 126 -4.47 -7.13 9.37
CA PRO A 126 -5.65 -7.22 8.53
C PRO A 126 -5.31 -7.88 7.19
N GLU A 127 -6.19 -8.74 6.68
CA GLU A 127 -6.02 -9.45 5.40
C GLU A 127 -5.78 -8.47 4.26
N LYS A 128 -6.49 -7.33 4.25
CA LYS A 128 -6.32 -6.26 3.25
C LYS A 128 -4.89 -5.74 3.14
N LEU A 129 -4.14 -5.72 4.26
CA LEU A 129 -2.74 -5.30 4.24
C LEU A 129 -1.88 -6.36 3.53
N LEU A 130 -2.06 -7.63 3.87
CA LEU A 130 -1.30 -8.74 3.30
C LEU A 130 -1.65 -8.96 1.83
N GLU A 131 -2.93 -8.89 1.49
CA GLU A 131 -3.43 -8.94 0.11
C GLU A 131 -2.70 -7.90 -0.77
N ARG A 132 -2.57 -6.66 -0.29
CA ARG A 132 -1.84 -5.60 -1.01
C ARG A 132 -0.37 -5.95 -1.20
N ILE A 133 0.30 -6.43 -0.15
CA ILE A 133 1.72 -6.79 -0.19
C ILE A 133 1.96 -7.93 -1.20
N ILE A 134 1.15 -8.99 -1.11
CA ILE A 134 1.26 -10.18 -1.97
C ILE A 134 0.95 -9.83 -3.42
N LYS A 135 -0.18 -9.15 -3.68
CA LYS A 135 -0.54 -8.73 -5.05
C LYS A 135 0.51 -7.82 -5.65
N ALA A 136 1.10 -6.89 -4.89
CA ALA A 136 2.13 -6.00 -5.39
C ALA A 136 3.44 -6.72 -5.71
N SER A 137 3.78 -7.81 -5.01
CA SER A 137 5.15 -8.32 -4.93
C SER A 137 5.32 -9.78 -5.37
N SER A 138 4.26 -10.42 -5.86
CA SER A 138 4.28 -11.81 -6.34
C SER A 138 3.27 -12.01 -7.48
N ASN A 139 3.44 -13.11 -8.21
CA ASN A 139 2.51 -13.59 -9.23
C ASN A 139 1.75 -14.83 -8.72
N GLU A 140 0.68 -15.18 -9.43
CA GLU A 140 -0.04 -16.42 -9.17
C GLU A 140 0.89 -17.63 -9.34
N GLY A 141 0.89 -18.51 -8.35
CA GLY A 141 1.76 -19.69 -8.30
C GLY A 141 3.13 -19.46 -7.66
N ASP A 142 3.49 -18.22 -7.30
CA ASP A 142 4.70 -17.94 -6.53
C ASP A 142 4.57 -18.47 -5.09
N LEU A 143 5.70 -18.84 -4.51
CA LEU A 143 5.78 -19.25 -3.10
C LEU A 143 5.94 -18.02 -2.20
N VAL A 144 4.99 -17.83 -1.28
CA VAL A 144 5.07 -16.82 -0.22
C VAL A 144 5.46 -17.51 1.10
N ALA A 145 6.36 -16.90 1.87
CA ALA A 145 6.85 -17.44 3.13
C ALA A 145 6.79 -16.39 4.25
N ASP A 146 6.29 -16.80 5.41
CA ASP A 146 6.26 -16.00 6.64
C ASP A 146 6.82 -16.83 7.81
N PHE A 147 7.99 -16.42 8.31
CA PHE A 147 8.68 -17.09 9.41
C PHE A 147 8.27 -16.56 10.80
N PHE A 148 7.34 -15.61 10.84
CA PHE A 148 6.78 -14.99 12.05
C PHE A 148 5.25 -14.95 12.00
N CYS A 149 4.65 -16.02 11.47
CA CYS A 149 3.25 -16.06 11.01
C CYS A 149 2.18 -15.67 12.03
N GLY A 150 2.45 -15.74 13.34
CA GLY A 150 1.54 -15.24 14.37
C GLY A 150 0.14 -15.87 14.28
N SER A 151 -0.85 -15.10 13.83
CA SER A 151 -2.22 -15.53 13.55
C SER A 151 -2.39 -16.42 12.32
N GLY A 152 -1.38 -16.52 11.46
CA GLY A 152 -1.44 -17.25 10.20
C GLY A 152 -2.26 -16.54 9.11
N THR A 153 -2.31 -15.21 9.11
CA THR A 153 -3.06 -14.45 8.10
C THR A 153 -2.38 -14.41 6.73
N THR A 154 -1.08 -14.75 6.66
CA THR A 154 -0.26 -14.69 5.43
C THR A 154 -0.59 -15.81 4.45
#